data_AF-A0A9E5ZRZ9-F1
#
_entry.id   AF-A0A9E5ZRZ9-F1
#
_cell.length_a   1.000
_cell.length_b   1.000
_cell.length_c   1.000
_cell.angle_alpha   90.00
_cell.angle_beta   90.00
_cell.angle_gamma   90.00
#
_symmetry.space_group_name_H-M   'P 1'
#
loop_
_entity.id
_entity.type
_entity.pdbx_description
1 polymer ?
#
loop_
_entity_poly.entity_id
_entity_poly.type
_entity_poly.pdbx_seq_one_letter_code
_entity_poly.pdbx_strand_id
1 'polypeptide(L)' 'MKLITTYYPSLTAIEQAAQTISNVVTETPLQHNINASNTYNSNVYLKR' A
#
# COMPACT_ATOMS: atom_id res chain seq x y z
N MET A 1 10.20 -3.99 -32.18
CA MET A 1 10.55 -3.12 -31.03
C MET A 1 9.40 -3.20 -30.02
N LYS A 2 9.62 -3.73 -28.82
CA LYS A 2 8.57 -3.90 -27.80
C LYS A 2 8.47 -2.61 -26.99
N LEU A 3 7.38 -1.86 -27.12
CA LEU A 3 7.11 -0.70 -26.28
C LEU A 3 6.84 -1.19 -24.85
N ILE A 4 7.73 -0.86 -23.92
CA ILE A 4 7.49 -1.07 -22.49
C ILE A 4 6.62 0.10 -22.04
N THR A 5 5.31 -0.09 -22.01
CA THR A 5 4.37 0.88 -21.46
C THR A 5 4.20 0.59 -19.97
N THR A 6 4.63 1.52 -19.12
CA THR A 6 4.33 1.43 -17.68
C THR A 6 2.84 1.68 -17.50
N TYR A 7 2.13 0.68 -16.98
CA TYR A 7 0.72 0.79 -16.65
C TYR A 7 0.56 1.48 -15.29
N TYR A 8 -0.25 2.54 -15.27
CA TYR A 8 -0.74 3.16 -14.04
C TYR A 8 -2.26 2.95 -13.99
N PRO A 9 -2.78 2.19 -13.02
CA PRO A 9 -4.23 2.01 -12.89
C PRO A 9 -4.92 3.34 -12.56
N SER A 10 -6.15 3.49 -13.02
CA SER A 10 -7.01 4.60 -12.57
C SER A 10 -7.42 4.37 -11.11
N LEU A 11 -7.76 5.47 -10.42
CA LEU A 11 -8.29 5.39 -9.05
C LEU A 11 -9.50 4.45 -8.96
N THR A 12 -10.44 4.56 -9.91
CA THR A 12 -11.64 3.70 -9.98
C THR A 12 -11.30 2.22 -10.08
N ALA A 13 -10.24 1.86 -10.83
CA ALA A 13 -9.81 0.47 -10.93
C ALA A 13 -9.23 -0.05 -9.60
N ILE A 14 -8.52 0.81 -8.85
CA ILE A 14 -8.00 0.48 -7.51
C ILE A 14 -9.15 0.28 -6.52
N GLU A 15 -10.15 1.16 -6.52
CA GLU A 15 -11.33 1.08 -5.65
C GLU A 15 -12.15 -0.19 -5.91
N GLN A 16 -12.37 -0.52 -7.19
CA GLN A 16 -13.06 -1.76 -7.58
C GLN A 16 -12.27 -3.01 -7.16
N ALA A 17 -10.95 -2.99 -7.30
CA ALA A 17 -10.10 -4.08 -6.86
C ALA A 17 -10.19 -4.28 -5.33
N ALA A 18 -10.15 -3.20 -4.55
CA ALA A 18 -10.29 -3.25 -3.09
C ALA A 18 -11.62 -3.89 -2.67
N GLN A 19 -12.72 -3.52 -3.32
CA GLN A 19 -14.03 -4.15 -3.09
C GLN A 19 -14.04 -5.63 -3.46
N THR A 20 -13.45 -5.98 -4.61
CA THR A 20 -13.45 -7.34 -5.16
C THR A 20 -12.76 -8.33 -4.22
N ILE A 21 -11.60 -7.96 -3.65
CA ILE A 21 -10.80 -8.88 -2.83
C ILE A 21 -11.19 -8.86 -1.34
N SER A 22 -12.06 -7.93 -0.91
CA SER A 22 -12.36 -7.67 0.50
C SER A 22 -12.78 -8.89 1.32
N ASN A 23 -13.42 -9.88 0.69
CA ASN A 23 -13.91 -11.09 1.36
C ASN A 23 -12.90 -12.25 1.36
N VAL A 24 -11.76 -12.12 0.67
CA VAL A 24 -10.75 -13.19 0.53
C VAL A 24 -9.38 -12.78 1.05
N VAL A 25 -9.22 -11.53 1.51
CA VAL A 25 -8.00 -11.05 2.17
C VAL A 25 -8.35 -10.40 3.51
N THR A 26 -7.40 -10.40 4.44
CA THR A 26 -7.49 -9.62 5.67
C THR A 26 -6.68 -8.34 5.54
N GLU A 27 -7.19 -7.22 6.07
CA GLU A 27 -6.41 -6.01 6.15
C GLU A 27 -5.19 -6.20 7.07
N THR A 28 -3.99 -5.91 6.58
CA THR A 28 -2.78 -6.03 7.40
C THR A 28 -2.65 -4.85 8.36
N PRO A 29 -2.13 -5.05 9.58
CA PRO A 29 -2.05 -3.97 10.56
C PRO A 29 -1.02 -2.90 10.14
N LEU A 30 -1.30 -1.65 10.53
CA LEU A 30 -0.34 -0.56 10.49
C LEU A 30 0.35 -0.45 11.85
N GLN A 31 1.67 -0.67 11.90
CA GLN A 31 2.42 -0.74 13.15
C GLN A 31 3.32 0.49 13.30
N HIS A 32 3.20 1.20 14.42
CA HIS A 32 4.09 2.31 14.74
C HIS A 32 5.49 1.79 15.15
N ASN A 33 6.54 2.25 14.48
CA ASN A 33 7.91 1.87 14.79
C ASN A 33 8.63 3.00 15.53
N ILE A 34 8.75 2.87 16.85
CA ILE A 34 9.36 3.89 17.71
C ILE A 34 10.83 4.14 17.35
N ASN A 35 11.61 3.09 17.09
CA ASN A 35 13.03 3.21 16.80
C ASN A 35 13.27 3.99 15.51
N ALA A 36 12.56 3.62 14.43
CA ALA A 36 12.65 4.33 13.16
C ALA A 36 12.14 5.77 13.31
N SER A 37 11.08 5.97 14.10
CA SER A 37 10.53 7.30 14.31
C SER A 37 11.51 8.25 15.00
N ASN A 38 12.23 7.73 16.00
CA ASN A 38 13.29 8.48 16.68
C ASN A 38 14.47 8.76 15.75
N THR A 39 14.91 7.77 14.96
CA THR A 39 16.04 7.91 14.02
C THR A 39 15.78 8.98 12.95
N TYR A 40 14.56 9.03 12.41
CA TYR A 40 14.21 9.95 11.32
C TYR A 40 13.50 11.23 11.81
N ASN A 41 13.36 11.41 13.13
CA ASN A 41 12.63 12.51 13.75
C ASN A 41 11.25 12.76 13.09
N SER A 42 10.50 11.67 12.87
CA SER A 42 9.21 11.67 12.19
C SER A 42 8.40 10.44 12.60
N ASN A 43 7.08 10.42 12.40
CA ASN A 43 6.28 9.24 12.73
C ASN A 43 6.40 8.18 11.61
N VAL A 44 7.02 7.05 11.93
CA VAL A 44 7.22 5.94 10.99
C VAL A 44 6.28 4.80 11.31
N TYR A 45 5.49 4.42 10.30
CA TYR A 45 4.56 3.30 10.37
C TYR A 45 4.93 2.23 9.33
N LEU A 46 4.87 0.97 9.73
CA LEU A 46 5.13 -0.18 8.88
C LEU A 46 3.82 -0.90 8.58
N LYS A 47 3.48 -1.04 7.30
CA LYS A 47 2.37 -1.90 6.84
C LYS A 47 2.93 -3.31 6.67
N ARG A 48 2.38 -4.26 7.42
CA ARG A 48 2.81 -5.67 7.37
C ARG A 48 2.37 -6.34 6.08
#